data_AF-A0A6M3IGW9-F1
#
_entry.id   AF-A0A6M3IGW9-F1
#
_cell.length_a   1.000
_cell.length_b   1.000
_cell.length_c   1.000
_cell.angle_alpha   90.00
_cell.angle_beta   90.00
_cell.angle_gamma   90.00
#
_symmetry.space_group_name_H-M   'P 1'
#
loop_
_entity.id
_entity.type
_entity.pdbx_description
1 polymer ?
#
loop_
_entity_poly.entity_id
_entity_poly.type
_entity_poly.pdbx_seq_one_letter_code
_entity_poly.pdbx_strand_id
1 'polypeptide(L)'
;MSERLTCGECHAERDELTGLLCYRCRSRWQEKEMNELRAEIERLKAELDLVHPRVLKLAKSGKRFIVIGEHEPYFMAAYAMIRDQEMKQGTWTEEDRVEYAAAQLSAKGSSDENL
;
A
#
# COMPACT_ATOMS: atom_id res chain seq x y z
N MET A 1 22.62 -13.06 49.80
CA MET A 1 21.50 -12.13 50.07
C MET A 1 21.16 -11.45 48.76
N SER A 2 20.23 -12.05 48.03
CA SER A 2 19.60 -11.45 46.85
C SER A 2 18.41 -10.66 47.37
N GLU A 3 18.32 -9.37 47.06
CA GLU A 3 17.06 -8.66 46.81
C GLU A 3 17.29 -7.15 46.71
N ARG A 4 17.30 -6.66 45.47
CA ARG A 4 16.68 -5.38 45.10
C ARG A 4 16.55 -5.31 43.58
N LEU A 5 15.39 -5.72 43.07
CA LEU A 5 14.93 -5.39 41.71
C LEU A 5 13.69 -4.50 41.87
N THR A 6 13.89 -3.27 42.33
CA THR A 6 12.80 -2.31 42.45
C THR A 6 12.60 -1.57 41.13
N CYS A 7 11.51 -1.89 40.45
CA CYS A 7 10.86 -0.98 39.50
C CYS A 7 9.88 -0.13 40.32
N GLY A 8 10.37 0.96 40.95
CA GLY A 8 9.53 1.90 41.71
C GLY A 8 8.78 2.85 40.78
N GLU A 9 9.53 3.49 39.89
CA GLU A 9 9.12 4.41 38.83
C GLU A 9 10.35 4.38 37.91
N CYS A 10 10.29 3.79 36.70
CA CYS A 10 11.47 3.79 35.81
C CYS A 10 11.73 5.25 35.38
N HIS A 11 12.56 5.98 36.14
CA HIS A 11 13.09 7.30 35.79
C HIS A 11 13.72 7.21 34.39
N ALA A 12 13.30 8.13 33.53
CA ALA A 12 13.46 8.09 32.09
C ALA A 12 14.85 8.52 31.58
N GLU A 13 15.93 8.14 32.25
CA GLU A 13 17.28 8.40 31.75
C GLU A 13 17.98 7.08 31.52
N ARG A 14 18.40 6.85 30.26
CA ARG A 14 19.30 5.75 29.90
C ARG A 14 20.50 5.84 30.84
N ASP A 15 20.60 4.91 31.78
CA ASP A 15 21.84 4.73 32.53
C ASP A 15 22.91 4.26 31.54
N GLU A 16 23.78 5.20 31.12
CA GLU A 16 24.85 5.00 30.13
C GLU A 16 25.80 3.85 30.50
N LEU A 17 25.78 3.41 31.77
CA LEU A 17 26.71 2.43 32.32
C LEU A 17 26.25 0.96 32.20
N THR A 18 24.97 0.65 31.99
CA THR A 18 24.53 -0.77 31.96
C THR A 18 23.59 -1.16 30.82
N GLY A 19 22.92 -0.22 30.14
CA GLY A 19 22.07 -0.52 28.97
C GLY A 19 20.95 -1.56 29.19
N LEU A 20 20.71 -1.99 30.44
CA LEU A 20 19.84 -3.10 30.79
C LEU A 20 18.54 -2.57 31.38
N LEU A 21 17.55 -2.33 30.52
CA LEU A 21 16.17 -2.16 30.93
C LEU A 21 15.71 -3.41 31.70
N CYS A 22 15.07 -3.22 32.87
CA CYS A 22 14.41 -4.33 33.56
C CYS A 22 13.38 -4.98 32.61
N TYR A 23 13.17 -6.29 32.72
CA TYR A 23 12.30 -7.06 31.80
C TYR A 23 10.92 -6.40 31.59
N ARG A 24 10.34 -5.84 32.66
CA ARG A 24 9.03 -5.16 32.65
C ARG A 24 9.05 -3.82 31.91
N CYS A 25 10.14 -3.03 32.03
CA CYS A 25 10.31 -1.80 31.25
C CYS A 25 10.64 -2.15 29.77
N ARG A 26 11.47 -3.17 29.48
CA ARG A 26 11.74 -3.67 28.12
C ARG A 26 10.47 -4.10 27.37
N SER A 27 9.60 -4.89 27.99
CA SER A 27 8.33 -5.30 27.36
C SER A 27 7.42 -4.10 27.06
N ARG A 28 7.39 -3.08 27.92
CA ARG A 28 6.61 -1.85 27.69
C ARG A 28 7.16 -1.01 26.54
N TRP A 29 8.49 -0.93 26.41
CA TRP A 29 9.14 -0.27 25.27
C TRP A 29 8.86 -1.00 23.96
N GLN A 30 8.98 -2.34 23.95
CA GLN A 30 8.66 -3.16 22.78
C GLN A 30 7.18 -3.05 22.39
N GLU A 31 6.28 -3.01 23.36
CA GLU A 31 4.84 -2.84 23.12
C GLU A 31 4.54 -1.46 22.52
N LYS A 32 5.19 -0.40 23.03
CA LYS A 32 5.06 0.95 22.48
C LYS A 32 5.54 1.02 21.03
N GLU A 33 6.74 0.49 20.75
CA GLU A 33 7.32 0.45 19.41
C GLU A 33 6.44 -0.37 18.43
N MET A 34 5.92 -1.52 18.89
CA MET A 34 4.99 -2.32 18.11
C MET A 34 3.65 -1.61 17.84
N ASN A 35 3.15 -0.83 18.80
CA ASN A 35 1.93 -0.06 18.63
C ASN A 35 2.13 1.12 17.66
N GLU A 36 3.28 1.79 17.71
CA GLU A 36 3.67 2.83 16.75
C GLU A 36 3.76 2.26 15.32
N LEU A 37 4.42 1.11 15.15
CA LEU A 37 4.48 0.39 13.87
C LEU A 37 3.08 -0.03 13.36
N ARG A 38 2.20 -0.49 14.26
CA ARG A 38 0.82 -0.83 13.89
C ARG A 38 0.04 0.41 13.45
N ALA A 39 0.18 1.52 14.15
CA ALA A 39 -0.47 2.78 13.79
C ALA A 39 0.02 3.30 12.42
N GLU A 40 1.31 3.19 12.16
CA GLU A 40 1.90 3.55 10.86
C GLU A 40 1.36 2.66 9.73
N ILE A 41 1.28 1.35 9.94
CA ILE A 41 0.68 0.41 8.98
C ILE A 41 -0.78 0.76 8.70
N GLU A 42 -1.57 1.07 9.72
CA GLU A 42 -2.98 1.46 9.52
C GLU A 42 -3.12 2.81 8.79
N ARG A 43 -2.23 3.79 9.06
CA ARG A 43 -2.20 5.05 8.29
C ARG A 43 -1.90 4.79 6.82
N LEU A 44 -0.87 4.00 6.53
CA LEU A 44 -0.49 3.65 5.17
C LEU A 44 -1.59 2.85 4.45
N LYS A 45 -2.32 1.99 5.15
CA LYS A 45 -3.50 1.31 4.60
C LYS A 45 -4.64 2.28 4.28
N ALA A 46 -4.92 3.24 5.16
CA ALA A 46 -5.94 4.25 4.93
C ALA A 46 -5.58 5.17 3.74
N GLU A 47 -4.30 5.53 3.60
CA GLU A 47 -3.79 6.24 2.42
C GLU A 47 -3.93 5.38 1.15
N LEU A 48 -3.73 4.07 1.25
CA LEU A 48 -3.91 3.13 0.14
C LEU A 48 -5.40 2.94 -0.22
N ASP A 49 -6.33 3.07 0.73
CA ASP A 49 -7.78 3.02 0.49
C ASP A 49 -8.28 4.21 -0.34
N LEU A 50 -7.53 5.33 -0.36
CA LEU A 50 -7.76 6.45 -1.28
C LEU A 50 -7.29 6.14 -2.72
N VAL A 51 -6.57 5.05 -2.92
CA VAL A 51 -6.08 4.61 -4.23
C VAL A 51 -7.09 3.64 -4.86
N HIS A 52 -7.26 3.73 -6.18
CA HIS A 52 -8.21 2.93 -6.95
C HIS A 52 -8.27 1.45 -6.48
N PRO A 53 -9.46 0.84 -6.26
CA PRO A 53 -9.63 -0.49 -5.64
C PRO A 53 -8.78 -1.62 -6.24
N ARG A 54 -8.46 -1.51 -7.53
CA ARG A 54 -7.57 -2.45 -8.25
C ARG A 54 -6.13 -2.42 -7.71
N VAL A 55 -5.61 -1.26 -7.32
CA VAL A 55 -4.25 -1.10 -6.77
C VAL A 55 -4.15 -1.75 -5.39
N LEU A 56 -5.15 -1.56 -4.53
CA LEU A 56 -5.26 -2.23 -3.23
C LEU A 56 -5.24 -3.76 -3.36
N LYS A 57 -6.00 -4.30 -4.32
CA LYS A 57 -6.05 -5.74 -4.59
C LYS A 57 -4.69 -6.26 -5.06
N LEU A 58 -3.98 -5.50 -5.89
CA LEU A 58 -2.63 -5.84 -6.35
C LEU A 58 -1.61 -5.80 -5.21
N ALA A 59 -1.62 -4.75 -4.38
CA ALA A 59 -0.74 -4.63 -3.23
C ALA A 59 -0.92 -5.78 -2.23
N LYS A 60 -2.18 -6.15 -1.93
CA LYS A 60 -2.51 -7.30 -1.05
C LYS A 60 -2.06 -8.64 -1.61
N SER A 61 -1.86 -8.76 -2.93
CA SER A 61 -1.45 -10.02 -3.55
C SER A 61 0.02 -10.39 -3.31
N GLY A 62 0.85 -9.45 -2.84
CA GLY A 62 2.29 -9.64 -2.65
C GLY A 62 3.09 -9.90 -3.93
N LYS A 63 2.45 -9.76 -5.10
CA LYS A 63 3.09 -9.95 -6.41
C LYS A 63 3.76 -8.66 -6.84
N ARG A 64 4.89 -8.78 -7.56
CA ARG A 64 5.48 -7.65 -8.28
C ARG A 64 4.56 -7.26 -9.42
N PHE A 65 4.29 -5.96 -9.56
CA PHE A 65 3.52 -5.39 -10.67
C PHE A 65 4.26 -4.18 -11.25
N ILE A 66 3.93 -3.85 -12.50
CA ILE A 66 4.46 -2.69 -13.21
C ILE A 66 3.31 -1.69 -13.36
N VAL A 67 3.62 -0.40 -13.14
CA VAL A 67 2.70 0.70 -13.41
C VAL A 67 3.22 1.44 -14.64
N ILE A 68 2.33 1.68 -15.60
CA ILE A 68 2.66 2.39 -16.85
C ILE A 68 1.73 3.60 -16.92
N GLY A 69 2.32 4.79 -17.00
CA GLY A 69 1.56 6.03 -17.18
C GLY A 69 1.01 6.15 -18.60
N GLU A 70 -0.15 6.78 -18.77
CA GLU A 70 -0.81 6.95 -20.08
C GLU A 70 0.02 7.79 -21.07
N HIS A 71 0.89 8.65 -20.57
CA HIS A 71 1.77 9.51 -21.36
C HIS A 71 3.03 8.79 -21.87
N GLU A 72 3.27 7.55 -21.43
CA GLU A 72 4.43 6.78 -21.86
C GLU A 72 4.23 6.30 -23.31
N PRO A 73 5.26 6.37 -24.18
CA PRO A 73 5.12 6.04 -25.60
C PRO A 73 4.74 4.57 -25.85
N TYR A 74 5.00 3.69 -24.88
CA TYR A 74 4.68 2.27 -24.94
C TYR A 74 3.36 1.91 -24.22
N PHE A 75 2.61 2.88 -23.71
CA PHE A 75 1.35 2.65 -22.98
C PHE A 75 0.37 1.81 -23.80
N MET A 76 0.10 2.22 -25.05
CA MET A 76 -0.87 1.51 -25.91
C MET A 76 -0.44 0.09 -26.26
N ALA A 77 0.87 -0.14 -26.44
CA ALA A 77 1.40 -1.47 -26.69
C ALA A 77 1.22 -2.38 -25.47
N ALA A 78 1.54 -1.87 -24.27
CA ALA A 78 1.34 -2.62 -23.03
C ALA A 78 -0.14 -2.89 -22.75
N TYR A 79 -1.00 -1.91 -22.99
CA TYR A 79 -2.45 -2.06 -22.88
C TYR A 79 -2.97 -3.19 -23.78
N ALA A 80 -2.57 -3.20 -25.05
CA ALA A 80 -2.98 -4.24 -25.99
C ALA A 80 -2.53 -5.64 -25.52
N MET A 81 -1.28 -5.79 -25.08
CA MET A 81 -0.77 -7.06 -24.55
C MET A 81 -1.55 -7.57 -23.33
N ILE A 82 -1.92 -6.66 -22.42
CA ILE A 82 -2.73 -7.00 -21.24
C ILE A 82 -4.11 -7.51 -21.67
N ARG A 83 -4.78 -6.81 -22.60
CA ARG A 83 -6.12 -7.18 -23.07
C ARG A 83 -6.13 -8.50 -23.83
N ASP A 84 -5.15 -8.74 -24.69
CA ASP A 84 -5.00 -10.03 -25.36
C ASP A 84 -4.85 -11.19 -24.37
N GLN A 85 -4.12 -10.97 -23.27
CA GLN A 85 -3.94 -11.97 -22.23
C GLN A 85 -5.22 -12.20 -21.41
N GLU A 86 -5.93 -11.13 -21.06
CA GLU A 86 -7.21 -11.23 -20.33
C GLU A 86 -8.30 -11.90 -21.19
N MET A 87 -8.32 -11.66 -22.51
CA MET A 87 -9.20 -12.38 -23.44
C MET A 87 -8.90 -13.88 -23.47
N LYS A 88 -7.62 -14.27 -23.55
CA LYS A 88 -7.22 -15.69 -23.47
C LYS A 88 -7.62 -16.34 -22.14
N GLN A 89 -7.71 -15.57 -21.06
CA GLN A 89 -8.13 -16.04 -19.74
C GLN A 89 -9.64 -16.00 -19.54
N GLY A 90 -10.40 -15.40 -20.47
CA GLY A 90 -11.85 -15.22 -20.36
C GLY A 90 -12.27 -14.18 -19.32
N THR A 91 -11.34 -13.34 -18.85
CA THR A 91 -11.62 -12.23 -17.91
C THR A 91 -11.89 -10.91 -18.61
N TRP A 92 -11.76 -10.87 -19.94
CA TRP A 92 -12.13 -9.75 -20.80
C TRP A 92 -12.85 -10.30 -22.03
N THR A 93 -14.07 -9.85 -22.29
CA THR A 93 -14.84 -10.29 -23.46
C THR A 93 -14.82 -9.26 -24.59
N GLU A 94 -15.36 -9.63 -25.76
CA GLU A 94 -15.49 -8.68 -26.86
C GLU A 94 -16.52 -7.60 -26.54
N GLU A 95 -17.55 -7.91 -25.74
CA GLU A 95 -18.50 -6.94 -25.22
C GLU A 95 -17.80 -5.89 -24.33
N ASP A 96 -16.94 -6.32 -23.40
CA ASP A 96 -16.13 -5.42 -22.56
C ASP A 96 -15.26 -4.48 -23.42
N ARG A 97 -14.74 -5.00 -24.53
CA ARG A 97 -13.93 -4.22 -25.48
C ARG A 97 -14.76 -3.14 -26.18
N VAL A 98 -15.97 -3.46 -26.62
CA VAL A 98 -16.90 -2.52 -27.27
C VAL A 98 -17.33 -1.43 -26.27
N GLU A 99 -17.71 -1.81 -25.06
CA GLU A 99 -18.10 -0.88 -24.00
C GLU A 99 -16.95 0.08 -23.65
N TYR A 100 -15.73 -0.45 -23.51
CA TYR A 100 -14.54 0.38 -23.27
C TYR A 100 -14.26 1.34 -24.42
N ALA A 101 -14.36 0.88 -25.67
CA ALA A 101 -14.17 1.73 -26.84
C ALA A 101 -15.21 2.86 -26.90
N ALA A 102 -16.48 2.56 -26.60
CA ALA A 102 -17.55 3.54 -26.53
C ALA A 102 -17.30 4.58 -25.41
N ALA A 103 -16.86 4.14 -24.23
CA ALA A 103 -16.52 5.02 -23.12
C ALA A 103 -15.35 5.96 -23.43
N GLN A 104 -14.34 5.48 -24.17
CA GLN A 104 -13.21 6.32 -24.58
C GLN A 104 -13.61 7.38 -25.62
N LEU A 105 -14.54 7.05 -26.52
CA LEU A 105 -15.07 8.01 -27.49
C LEU A 105 -15.93 9.08 -26.82
N SER A 106 -16.77 8.69 -25.85
CA SER A 106 -17.59 9.65 -25.10
C SER A 106 -16.75 10.55 -24.18
N ALA A 107 -15.66 10.04 -23.60
CA ALA A 107 -14.73 10.84 -22.82
C ALA A 107 -13.96 11.88 -23.66
N LYS A 108 -13.55 11.53 -24.88
CA LYS A 108 -12.87 12.46 -25.80
C LYS A 108 -13.78 13.56 -26.34
N GLY A 109 -15.07 13.27 -26.53
CA GLY A 109 -16.05 14.27 -26.99
C GLY A 109 -16.32 15.43 -26.02
N SER A 110 -15.84 15.36 -24.77
CA SER A 110 -15.99 16.41 -23.75
C SER A 110 -14.85 17.45 -23.79
N SER A 111 -13.78 17.20 -24.54
CA SER A 111 -12.54 18.00 -24.47
C SER A 111 -12.43 19.11 -25.53
N ASP A 112 -13.32 19.11 -26.54
CA ASP A 112 -13.19 19.95 -27.74
C ASP A 112 -14.18 21.15 -27.81
N GLU A 113 -14.86 21.52 -26.72
CA GLU A 113 -15.79 22.67 -26.67
C GLU A 113 -15.22 23.93 -25.99
N ASN A 114 -13.90 24.16 -26.03
CA ASN A 114 -13.31 25.46 -25.65
C ASN A 114 -12.11 25.81 -26.54
N LEU A 115 -12.40 26.21 -27.78
CA LEU A 115 -11.48 26.97 -28.65
C LEU A 115 -12.23 28.14 -29.27
#